data_AF-A0A286RT50-F1
#
_entry.id   AF-A0A286RT50-F1
#
_cell.length_a   1.000
_cell.length_b   1.000
_cell.length_c   1.000
_cell.angle_alpha   90.00
_cell.angle_beta   90.00
_cell.angle_gamma   90.00
#
_symmetry.space_group_name_H-M   'P 1'
#
loop_
_entity.id
_entity.type
_entity.pdbx_description
1 polymer ?
#
loop_
_entity_poly.entity_id
_entity_poly.type
_entity_poly.pdbx_seq_one_letter_code
_entity_poly.pdbx_strand_id
1 'polypeptide(L)'
;MGYDIPEPYVWDESFRVFYDNIDEEHKGLFKGVFDCAGDKSSGAKLKHLITVVATHFRNEEGMMDAAKYDAVVPHKQAHHDFEAKLAALKTPLDQGTIDFAKDWLVNHIKGTDFKYKGKL
;
A
#
# COMPACT_ATOMS: atom_id res chain seq x y z
N MET A 1 14.69 -9.67 -8.80
CA MET A 1 14.36 -8.48 -9.60
C MET A 1 12.99 -8.04 -9.15
N GLY A 2 12.84 -6.80 -8.68
CA GLY A 2 11.53 -6.23 -8.30
C GLY A 2 10.72 -5.86 -9.54
N TYR A 3 9.47 -5.43 -9.33
CA TYR A 3 8.62 -4.89 -10.40
C TYR A 3 8.97 -3.43 -10.72
N ASP A 4 8.68 -2.98 -11.93
CA ASP A 4 8.92 -1.60 -12.34
C ASP A 4 8.06 -0.62 -11.51
N ILE A 5 8.71 0.41 -10.97
CA ILE A 5 8.06 1.49 -10.23
C ILE A 5 7.55 2.51 -11.27
N PRO A 6 6.23 2.81 -11.31
CA PRO A 6 5.67 3.74 -12.28
C PRO A 6 6.16 5.18 -12.04
N GLU A 7 6.39 5.91 -13.14
CA GLU A 7 6.70 7.34 -13.12
C GLU A 7 5.93 8.05 -14.26
N PRO A 8 5.01 8.99 -13.96
CA PRO A 8 4.60 9.45 -12.63
C PRO A 8 4.07 8.31 -11.75
N TYR A 9 4.25 8.41 -10.43
CA TYR A 9 3.85 7.36 -9.48
C TYR A 9 2.32 7.31 -9.32
N VAL A 10 1.66 6.65 -10.25
CA VAL A 10 0.21 6.51 -10.33
C VAL A 10 -0.18 5.05 -10.50
N TRP A 11 -1.36 4.69 -9.99
CA TRP A 11 -1.95 3.37 -10.22
C TRP A 11 -2.31 3.22 -11.70
N ASP A 12 -2.15 2.00 -12.22
CA ASP A 12 -2.60 1.60 -13.56
C ASP A 12 -3.22 0.19 -13.52
N GLU A 13 -3.87 -0.21 -14.62
CA GLU A 13 -4.57 -1.50 -14.73
C GLU A 13 -3.69 -2.73 -14.47
N SER A 14 -2.35 -2.62 -14.58
CA SER A 14 -1.43 -3.71 -14.25
C SER A 14 -1.38 -4.03 -12.75
N PHE A 15 -1.96 -3.20 -11.88
CA PHE A 15 -2.08 -3.42 -10.43
C PHE A 15 -3.44 -3.99 -10.02
N ARG A 16 -4.35 -4.24 -10.96
CA ARG A 16 -5.72 -4.65 -10.68
C ARG A 16 -5.82 -6.01 -10.00
N VAL A 17 -6.57 -6.12 -8.89
CA VAL A 17 -6.85 -7.38 -8.18
C VAL A 17 -8.24 -7.96 -8.42
N PHE A 18 -9.10 -7.24 -9.15
CA PHE A 18 -10.46 -7.65 -9.51
C PHE A 18 -11.44 -7.69 -8.33
N TYR A 19 -11.14 -6.90 -7.30
CA TYR A 19 -12.05 -6.57 -6.21
C TYR A 19 -12.20 -5.06 -6.20
N ASP A 20 -13.32 -4.54 -6.71
CA ASP A 20 -13.47 -3.11 -7.00
C ASP A 20 -13.17 -2.22 -5.79
N ASN A 21 -13.57 -2.63 -4.60
CA ASN A 21 -13.26 -1.89 -3.37
C ASN A 21 -11.75 -1.83 -3.08
N ILE A 22 -11.04 -2.94 -3.27
CA ILE A 22 -9.59 -3.01 -3.05
C ILE A 22 -8.83 -2.25 -4.14
N ASP A 23 -9.29 -2.33 -5.39
CA ASP A 23 -8.69 -1.57 -6.50
C ASP A 23 -8.85 -0.06 -6.31
N GLU A 24 -10.00 0.41 -5.79
CA GLU A 24 -10.18 1.82 -5.41
C GLU A 24 -9.31 2.25 -4.22
N GLU A 25 -9.15 1.39 -3.22
CA GLU A 25 -8.24 1.63 -2.09
C GLU A 25 -6.79 1.72 -2.55
N HIS A 26 -6.32 0.80 -3.41
CA HIS A 26 -4.99 0.84 -4.01
C HIS A 26 -4.73 2.17 -4.72
N LYS A 27 -5.68 2.67 -5.53
CA LYS A 27 -5.56 4.00 -6.16
C LYS A 27 -5.35 5.11 -5.12
N GLY A 28 -6.07 5.05 -4.00
CA GLY A 28 -5.89 5.94 -2.86
C GLY A 28 -4.49 5.88 -2.24
N LEU A 29 -3.90 4.68 -2.12
CA LEU A 29 -2.53 4.50 -1.62
C LEU A 29 -1.48 5.11 -2.55
N PHE A 30 -1.58 4.83 -3.85
CA PHE A 30 -0.71 5.44 -4.87
C PHE A 30 -0.77 6.96 -4.80
N LYS A 31 -1.98 7.51 -4.72
CA LYS A 31 -2.21 8.95 -4.59
C LYS A 31 -1.59 9.52 -3.32
N GLY A 32 -1.73 8.83 -2.18
CA GLY A 32 -1.14 9.27 -0.91
C GLY A 32 0.39 9.34 -0.94
N VAL A 33 1.04 8.33 -1.53
CA VAL A 33 2.50 8.31 -1.70
C VAL A 33 2.95 9.40 -2.69
N PHE A 34 2.25 9.55 -3.82
CA PHE A 34 2.51 10.61 -4.79
C PHE A 34 2.43 12.01 -4.17
N ASP A 35 1.39 12.27 -3.37
CA ASP A 35 1.19 13.56 -2.70
C ASP A 35 2.32 13.87 -1.71
N CYS A 36 2.76 12.87 -0.93
CA CYS A 36 3.89 12.99 0.00
C CYS A 36 5.21 13.24 -0.74
N ALA A 37 5.41 12.61 -1.89
CA ALA A 37 6.59 12.86 -2.73
C ALA A 37 6.60 14.30 -3.27
N GLY A 38 5.43 14.85 -3.62
CA GLY A 38 5.27 16.22 -4.13
C GLY A 38 5.36 17.30 -3.05
N ASP A 39 5.13 16.99 -1.77
CA ASP A 39 5.38 17.89 -0.64
C ASP A 39 5.77 17.09 0.61
N LYS A 40 7.09 16.85 0.72
CA LYS A 40 7.69 16.05 1.80
C LYS A 40 7.56 16.70 3.17
N SER A 41 7.24 18.00 3.23
CA SER A 41 7.14 18.76 4.49
C SER A 41 5.74 18.72 5.10
N SER A 42 4.75 18.24 4.35
CA SER A 42 3.35 18.26 4.78
C SER A 42 3.00 17.12 5.73
N GLY A 43 2.94 17.43 7.03
CA GLY A 43 2.44 16.49 8.04
C GLY A 43 0.99 16.04 7.80
N ALA A 44 0.17 16.88 7.15
CA ALA A 44 -1.20 16.53 6.78
C ALA A 44 -1.25 15.43 5.72
N LYS A 45 -0.39 15.50 4.70
CA LYS A 45 -0.29 14.45 3.66
C LYS A 45 0.24 13.14 4.22
N LEU A 46 1.26 13.20 5.08
CA LEU A 46 1.76 12.01 5.78
C LEU A 46 0.65 11.37 6.65
N LYS A 47 -0.08 12.17 7.42
CA LYS A 47 -1.21 11.68 8.24
C LYS A 47 -2.31 11.05 7.37
N HIS A 48 -2.61 11.66 6.23
CA HIS A 48 -3.57 11.10 5.27
C HIS A 48 -3.09 9.75 4.73
N LEU A 49 -1.83 9.64 4.30
CA LEU A 49 -1.22 8.37 3.86
C LEU A 49 -1.34 7.28 4.92
N ILE A 50 -0.95 7.57 6.17
CA ILE A 50 -1.07 6.62 7.30
C ILE A 50 -2.52 6.15 7.46
N THR A 51 -3.48 7.06 7.34
CA THR A 51 -4.91 6.73 7.51
C THR A 51 -5.41 5.84 6.40
N VAL A 52 -5.14 6.17 5.13
CA VAL A 52 -5.62 5.36 3.99
C VAL A 52 -4.96 3.98 3.93
N VAL A 53 -3.68 3.88 4.31
CA VAL A 53 -2.98 2.58 4.45
C VAL A 53 -3.65 1.72 5.51
N ALA A 54 -3.87 2.26 6.71
CA ALA A 54 -4.49 1.52 7.79
C ALA A 54 -5.92 1.07 7.44
N THR A 55 -6.72 1.93 6.80
CA THR A 55 -8.08 1.57 6.35
C THR A 55 -8.03 0.43 5.33
N HIS A 56 -7.18 0.54 4.32
CA HIS A 56 -7.03 -0.50 3.29
C HIS A 56 -6.63 -1.86 3.90
N PHE A 57 -5.58 -1.88 4.73
CA PHE A 57 -5.12 -3.13 5.34
C PHE A 57 -6.20 -3.79 6.18
N ARG A 58 -6.98 -3.05 6.97
CA ARG A 58 -8.08 -3.65 7.77
C ARG A 58 -9.20 -4.21 6.89
N ASN A 59 -9.51 -3.55 5.78
CA ASN A 59 -10.54 -4.03 4.85
C ASN A 59 -10.08 -5.30 4.12
N GLU A 60 -8.86 -5.30 3.59
CA GLU A 60 -8.26 -6.45 2.90
C GLU A 60 -8.09 -7.65 3.84
N GLU A 61 -7.60 -7.40 5.06
CA GLU A 61 -7.48 -8.43 6.11
C GLU A 61 -8.83 -9.03 6.50
N GLY A 62 -9.88 -8.20 6.59
CA GLY A 62 -11.24 -8.67 6.84
C GLY A 62 -11.77 -9.56 5.72
N MET A 63 -11.49 -9.23 4.46
CA MET A 63 -11.84 -10.09 3.32
C MET A 63 -11.07 -11.41 3.34
N MET A 64 -9.77 -11.38 3.61
CA MET A 64 -8.93 -12.58 3.75
C MET A 64 -9.41 -13.50 4.88
N ASP A 65 -9.73 -12.96 6.04
CA ASP A 65 -10.25 -13.74 7.17
C ASP A 65 -11.62 -14.37 6.86
N ALA A 66 -12.52 -13.61 6.23
CA ALA A 66 -13.85 -14.09 5.85
C ALA A 66 -13.77 -15.26 4.84
N ALA A 67 -12.83 -15.18 3.90
CA ALA A 67 -12.56 -16.23 2.93
C ALA A 67 -11.73 -17.40 3.49
N LYS A 68 -11.23 -17.31 4.73
CA LYS A 68 -10.28 -18.25 5.33
C LYS A 68 -9.03 -18.47 4.45
N TYR A 69 -8.50 -17.38 3.91
CA TYR A 69 -7.35 -17.43 3.00
C TYR A 69 -6.10 -17.98 3.70
N ASP A 70 -5.53 -19.06 3.14
CA ASP A 70 -4.44 -19.83 3.77
C ASP A 70 -3.18 -19.01 4.11
N ALA A 71 -2.89 -17.96 3.32
CA ALA A 71 -1.69 -17.13 3.49
C ALA A 71 -1.94 -15.81 4.22
N VAL A 72 -3.05 -15.68 4.97
CA VAL A 72 -3.40 -14.45 5.68
C VAL A 72 -2.39 -14.04 6.75
N VAL A 73 -1.76 -15.01 7.43
CA VAL A 73 -0.78 -14.73 8.51
C VAL A 73 0.46 -13.98 8.02
N PRO A 74 1.22 -14.49 7.03
CA PRO A 74 2.36 -13.74 6.50
C PRO A 74 1.95 -12.43 5.81
N HIS A 75 0.75 -12.34 5.24
CA HIS A 75 0.23 -11.11 4.65
C HIS A 75 0.02 -10.01 5.71
N LYS A 76 -0.66 -10.34 6.81
CA LYS A 76 -0.84 -9.45 7.97
C LYS A 76 0.47 -8.99 8.58
N GLN A 77 1.49 -9.85 8.60
CA GLN A 77 2.80 -9.45 9.08
C GLN A 77 3.45 -8.38 8.19
N ALA A 78 3.37 -8.52 6.87
CA ALA A 78 3.87 -7.51 5.94
C ALA A 78 3.17 -6.15 6.12
N HIS A 79 1.84 -6.17 6.31
CA HIS A 79 1.06 -4.97 6.62
C HIS A 79 1.50 -4.31 7.91
N HIS A 80 1.57 -5.09 9.00
CA HIS A 80 1.97 -4.61 10.32
C HIS A 80 3.34 -3.91 10.27
N ASP A 81 4.32 -4.51 9.60
CA ASP A 81 5.68 -3.96 9.50
C ASP A 81 5.71 -2.64 8.71
N PHE A 82 4.88 -2.53 7.67
CA PHE A 82 4.74 -1.30 6.90
C PHE A 82 4.04 -0.20 7.71
N GLU A 83 2.93 -0.51 8.40
CA GLU A 83 2.24 0.43 9.28
C GLU A 83 3.16 0.95 10.39
N ALA A 84 3.92 0.06 11.05
CA ALA A 84 4.87 0.43 12.09
C ALA A 84 5.94 1.38 11.56
N LYS A 85 6.43 1.14 10.34
CA LYS A 85 7.40 2.02 9.69
C LYS A 85 6.81 3.39 9.37
N LEU A 86 5.60 3.45 8.80
CA LEU A 86 4.92 4.72 8.52
C LEU A 86 4.61 5.52 9.79
N ALA A 87 4.18 4.85 10.87
CA ALA A 87 3.84 5.49 12.14
C ALA A 87 5.06 6.15 12.83
N ALA A 88 6.27 5.66 12.55
CA ALA A 88 7.52 6.23 13.07
C ALA A 88 8.00 7.47 12.29
N LEU A 89 7.44 7.75 11.11
CA LEU A 89 7.88 8.84 10.26
C LEU A 89 7.49 10.21 10.83
N LYS A 90 8.33 11.21 10.52
CA LYS A 90 8.07 12.62 10.79
C LYS A 90 8.45 13.42 9.57
N THR A 91 7.74 14.52 9.33
CA THR A 91 8.09 15.45 8.27
C THR A 91 9.24 16.37 8.70
N PRO A 92 10.13 16.79 7.78
CA PRO A 92 10.11 16.46 6.35
C PRO A 92 10.57 15.03 6.06
N LEU A 93 9.90 14.36 5.12
CA LEU A 93 10.28 13.03 4.64
C LEU A 93 11.57 13.14 3.80
N ASP A 94 12.52 12.23 4.00
CA ASP A 94 13.68 12.11 3.11
C ASP A 94 13.32 11.36 1.81
N GLN A 95 14.21 11.41 0.82
CA GLN A 95 13.99 10.72 -0.46
C GLN A 95 13.95 9.20 -0.29
N GLY A 96 14.78 8.63 0.59
CA GLY A 96 14.84 7.19 0.82
C GLY A 96 13.53 6.63 1.39
N THR A 97 12.81 7.42 2.18
CA THR A 97 11.49 7.09 2.71
C THR A 97 10.44 7.05 1.61
N ILE A 98 10.47 8.02 0.69
CA ILE A 98 9.58 8.03 -0.48
C ILE A 98 9.88 6.85 -1.39
N ASP A 99 11.16 6.59 -1.69
CA ASP A 99 11.59 5.49 -2.55
C ASP A 99 11.19 4.14 -1.94
N PHE A 100 11.37 3.98 -0.63
CA PHE A 100 10.91 2.80 0.11
C PHE A 100 9.39 2.62 0.00
N ALA A 101 8.60 3.67 0.21
CA ALA A 101 7.14 3.56 0.14
C ALA A 101 6.66 3.22 -1.28
N LYS A 102 7.29 3.79 -2.30
CA LYS A 102 7.02 3.49 -3.71
C LYS A 102 7.35 2.03 -4.04
N ASP A 103 8.55 1.58 -3.69
CA ASP A 103 9.00 0.21 -3.96
C ASP A 103 8.16 -0.82 -3.17
N TRP A 104 7.91 -0.57 -1.89
CA TRP A 104 7.15 -1.48 -1.04
C TRP A 104 5.74 -1.70 -1.59
N LEU A 105 5.01 -0.64 -1.92
CA LEU A 105 3.61 -0.77 -2.38
C LEU A 105 3.52 -1.51 -3.72
N VAL A 106 4.42 -1.21 -4.66
CA VAL A 106 4.46 -1.88 -5.97
C VAL A 106 4.73 -3.38 -5.82
N ASN A 107 5.74 -3.74 -5.02
CA ASN A 107 6.11 -5.14 -4.81
C ASN A 107 5.09 -5.88 -3.93
N HIS A 108 4.45 -5.20 -2.97
CA HIS A 108 3.42 -5.80 -2.13
C HIS A 108 2.19 -6.15 -2.96
N ILE A 109 1.66 -5.23 -3.77
CA ILE A 109 0.50 -5.51 -4.61
C ILE A 109 0.78 -6.65 -5.59
N LYS A 110 1.86 -6.55 -6.36
CA LYS A 110 2.16 -7.54 -7.41
C LYS A 110 2.72 -8.86 -6.87
N GLY A 111 3.38 -8.85 -5.72
CA GLY A 111 4.06 -10.01 -5.14
C GLY A 111 3.29 -10.72 -4.02
N THR A 112 2.36 -10.03 -3.36
CA THR A 112 1.60 -10.53 -2.22
C THR A 112 0.11 -10.53 -2.55
N ASP A 113 -0.48 -9.37 -2.85
CA ASP A 113 -1.93 -9.24 -3.05
C ASP A 113 -2.43 -10.02 -4.26
N PHE A 114 -1.62 -10.11 -5.31
CA PHE A 114 -1.93 -10.90 -6.50
C PHE A 114 -2.16 -12.39 -6.19
N LYS A 115 -1.67 -12.89 -5.06
CA LYS A 115 -1.87 -14.28 -4.64
C LYS A 115 -3.30 -14.57 -4.20
N TYR A 116 -4.08 -13.58 -3.80
CA TYR A 116 -5.47 -13.76 -3.40
C TYR A 116 -6.49 -13.55 -4.53
N LYS A 117 -6.06 -13.17 -5.75
CA LYS A 117 -6.99 -12.97 -6.88
C LYS A 117 -7.87 -14.20 -7.10
N GLY A 118 -9.19 -14.01 -7.08
CA GLY A 118 -10.18 -15.07 -7.24
C GLY A 118 -10.29 -16.03 -6.04
N LYS A 119 -9.74 -15.66 -4.87
CA LYS A 119 -9.77 -16.45 -3.64
C LYS A 119 -10.49 -15.79 -2.47
N LEU A 120 -10.73 -14.48 -2.55
CA LEU A 120 -11.55 -13.71 -1.60
C LEU A 120 -13.00 -13.63 -2.05
#